data_AF-A0A853JLB8-F1
#
_entry.id   AF-A0A853JLB8-F1
#
_cell.length_a   1.000
_cell.length_b   1.000
_cell.length_c   1.000
_cell.angle_alpha   90.00
_cell.angle_beta   90.00
_cell.angle_gamma   90.00
#
_symmetry.space_group_name_H-M   'P 1'
#
loop_
_entity.id
_entity.type
_entity.pdbx_description
1 polymer ?
#
loop_
_entity_poly.entity_id
_entity_poly.type
_entity_poly.pdbx_seq_one_letter_code
_entity_poly.pdbx_strand_id
1 'polypeptide(L)'
;MTLQEARKRLGLSRDILEKYVSLGIIRKGSMPDNYREEDFDRLGLVDILRGAGFTSEEIKIYFQFEETTNADEQQISMLKRQRRLLLDDIHKKQRILDSLDYMILEKRNVIET
;
A
#
# COMPACT_ATOMS: atom_id res chain seq x y z
N MET A 1 -16.65 -13.97 6.16
CA MET A 1 -15.63 -14.08 7.22
C MET A 1 -15.79 -12.96 8.24
N THR A 2 -15.59 -13.22 9.54
CA THR A 2 -15.57 -12.17 10.60
C THR A 2 -14.21 -11.46 10.66
N LEU A 3 -14.14 -10.26 11.27
CA LEU A 3 -12.84 -9.57 11.46
C LEU A 3 -11.86 -10.38 12.31
N GLN A 4 -12.34 -11.15 13.28
CA GLN A 4 -11.49 -11.99 14.13
C GLN A 4 -10.86 -13.14 13.34
N GLU A 5 -11.63 -13.78 12.47
CA GLU A 5 -11.13 -14.82 11.56
C GLU A 5 -10.12 -14.24 10.56
N ALA A 6 -10.43 -13.09 9.96
CA ALA A 6 -9.53 -12.38 9.07
C ALA A 6 -8.21 -12.02 9.75
N ARG A 7 -8.28 -11.55 11.01
CA ARG A 7 -7.11 -11.23 11.83
C ARG A 7 -6.20 -12.43 12.02
N LYS A 8 -6.78 -13.61 12.32
CA LYS A 8 -6.03 -14.86 12.49
C LYS A 8 -5.42 -15.36 11.17
N ARG A 9 -6.15 -15.22 10.06
CA ARG A 9 -5.75 -15.72 8.73
C ARG A 9 -4.67 -14.85 8.08
N LEU A 10 -4.76 -13.53 8.26
CA LEU A 10 -3.92 -12.54 7.55
C LEU A 10 -2.84 -11.91 8.43
N GLY A 11 -2.92 -12.07 9.75
CA GLY A 11 -1.96 -11.47 10.70
C GLY A 11 -2.02 -9.95 10.80
N LEU A 12 -3.04 -9.31 10.20
CA LEU A 12 -3.22 -7.85 10.26
C LEU A 12 -3.72 -7.40 11.63
N SER A 13 -3.41 -6.17 12.03
CA SER A 13 -3.98 -5.61 13.27
C SER A 13 -5.48 -5.33 13.11
N ARG A 14 -6.20 -5.32 14.24
CA ARG A 14 -7.63 -5.01 14.25
C ARG A 14 -7.91 -3.60 13.72
N ASP A 15 -7.07 -2.63 14.08
CA ASP A 15 -7.21 -1.24 13.64
C ASP A 15 -7.11 -1.09 12.13
N ILE A 16 -6.23 -1.86 11.49
CA ILE A 16 -6.07 -1.86 10.03
C ILE A 16 -7.33 -2.42 9.36
N LEU A 17 -7.86 -3.53 9.88
CA LEU A 17 -9.08 -4.13 9.35
C LEU A 17 -10.30 -3.22 9.55
N GLU A 18 -10.44 -2.59 10.71
CA GLU A 18 -11.52 -1.62 10.98
C GLU A 18 -11.41 -0.39 10.07
N LYS A 19 -10.19 0.08 9.80
CA LYS A 19 -9.95 1.14 8.81
C LYS A 19 -10.38 0.73 7.40
N TYR A 20 -10.15 -0.52 6.98
CA TYR A 20 -10.58 -0.98 5.66
C TYR A 20 -12.10 -1.16 5.56
N VAL A 21 -12.76 -1.55 6.66
CA VAL A 21 -14.22 -1.53 6.74
C VAL A 21 -14.76 -0.10 6.63
N SER A 22 -14.18 0.86 7.36
CA SER A 22 -14.65 2.25 7.34
C SER A 22 -14.43 2.95 6.00
N LEU A 23 -13.37 2.58 5.28
CA LEU A 23 -13.11 3.05 3.91
C LEU A 23 -14.01 2.39 2.85
N GLY A 24 -14.78 1.36 3.22
CA GLY A 24 -15.65 0.62 2.31
C GLY A 24 -14.91 -0.38 1.41
N ILE A 25 -13.64 -0.67 1.71
CA ILE A 25 -12.83 -1.68 0.99
C ILE A 25 -13.29 -3.08 1.38
N ILE A 26 -13.61 -3.29 2.66
CA ILE A 26 -14.24 -4.52 3.15
C ILE A 26 -15.72 -4.24 3.36
N ARG A 27 -16.58 -4.91 2.58
CA ARG A 27 -18.03 -4.72 2.63
C ARG A 27 -18.67 -5.70 3.59
N LYS A 28 -19.74 -5.25 4.26
CA LYS A 28 -20.58 -6.12 5.08
C LYS A 28 -21.23 -7.19 4.20
N GLY A 29 -21.28 -8.41 4.71
CA GLY A 29 -21.97 -9.54 4.12
C GLY A 29 -23.44 -9.59 4.50
N SER A 30 -24.10 -10.68 4.16
CA SER A 30 -25.54 -10.87 4.37
C SER A 30 -25.95 -11.06 5.85
N MET A 31 -25.00 -11.42 6.73
CA MET A 31 -25.25 -11.62 8.16
C MET A 31 -24.66 -10.48 8.99
N PRO A 32 -25.28 -10.12 10.13
CA PRO A 32 -24.67 -9.24 11.13
C PRO A 32 -23.28 -9.77 11.50
N ASP A 33 -22.29 -8.88 11.55
CA ASP A 33 -20.88 -9.18 11.87
C ASP A 33 -20.09 -10.05 10.89
N ASN A 34 -20.67 -10.33 9.71
CA ASN A 34 -19.96 -11.02 8.63
C ASN A 34 -19.56 -10.04 7.52
N TYR A 35 -18.45 -10.34 6.83
CA TYR A 35 -17.92 -9.55 5.73
C TYR A 35 -17.70 -10.43 4.50
N ARG A 36 -17.80 -9.83 3.30
CA ARG A 36 -17.63 -10.54 2.03
C ARG A 36 -16.22 -11.11 1.93
N GLU A 37 -16.10 -12.42 1.69
CA GLU A 37 -14.81 -13.10 1.69
C GLU A 37 -13.90 -12.62 0.55
N GLU A 38 -14.49 -12.34 -0.61
CA GLU A 38 -13.84 -11.76 -1.80
C GLU A 38 -13.06 -10.47 -1.50
N ASP A 39 -13.51 -9.67 -0.52
CA ASP A 39 -12.85 -8.42 -0.17
C ASP A 39 -11.56 -8.65 0.66
N PHE A 40 -11.44 -9.81 1.32
CA PHE A 40 -10.24 -10.16 2.06
C PHE A 40 -9.12 -10.69 1.16
N ASP A 41 -9.46 -11.35 0.06
CA ASP A 41 -8.47 -11.76 -0.96
C ASP A 41 -7.76 -10.54 -1.56
N ARG A 42 -8.42 -9.38 -1.55
CA ARG A 42 -7.89 -8.10 -2.04
C ARG A 42 -6.99 -7.40 -1.02
N LEU A 43 -6.92 -7.85 0.23
CA LEU A 43 -6.09 -7.19 1.25
C LEU A 43 -4.59 -7.27 0.97
N GLY A 44 -4.15 -8.34 0.29
CA GLY A 44 -2.78 -8.39 -0.23
C GLY A 44 -2.49 -7.28 -1.23
N LEU A 45 -3.46 -6.95 -2.10
CA LEU A 45 -3.36 -5.83 -3.03
C LEU A 45 -3.34 -4.48 -2.31
N VAL A 46 -4.19 -4.31 -1.29
CA VAL A 46 -4.23 -3.09 -0.47
C VAL A 46 -2.87 -2.82 0.18
N ASP A 47 -2.20 -3.86 0.68
CA ASP A 47 -0.87 -3.73 1.28
C ASP A 47 0.17 -3.25 0.25
N ILE A 48 0.17 -3.84 -0.95
CA ILE A 48 1.03 -3.43 -2.07
C ILE A 48 0.76 -1.98 -2.47
N LEU A 49 -0.51 -1.58 -2.63
CA LEU A 49 -0.89 -0.21 -3.00
C LEU A 49 -0.43 0.79 -1.93
N ARG A 50 -0.63 0.48 -0.65
CA ARG A 50 -0.16 1.31 0.46
C ARG A 50 1.37 1.40 0.47
N GLY A 51 2.07 0.29 0.27
CA GLY A 51 3.53 0.23 0.17
C GLY A 51 4.09 1.02 -1.02
N ALA A 52 3.35 1.04 -2.14
CA ALA A 52 3.66 1.89 -3.29
C ALA A 52 3.38 3.39 -3.04
N GLY A 53 2.70 3.73 -1.95
CA GLY A 53 2.42 5.10 -1.53
C GLY A 53 1.04 5.63 -1.91
N PHE A 54 0.07 4.76 -2.25
CA PHE A 54 -1.32 5.17 -2.43
C PHE A 54 -1.92 5.63 -1.09
N THR A 55 -2.70 6.71 -1.14
CA THR A 55 -3.52 7.15 -0.02
C THR A 55 -4.74 6.26 0.17
N SER A 56 -5.35 6.31 1.36
CA SER A 56 -6.58 5.55 1.65
C SER A 56 -7.73 5.89 0.70
N GLU A 57 -7.82 7.14 0.23
CA GLU A 57 -8.83 7.56 -0.74
C GLU A 57 -8.52 7.03 -2.15
N GLU A 58 -7.27 7.06 -2.60
CA GLU A 58 -6.89 6.49 -3.89
C GLU A 58 -7.07 4.98 -3.95
N ILE A 59 -6.84 4.27 -2.83
CA ILE A 59 -7.13 2.83 -2.74
C ILE A 59 -8.62 2.58 -2.90
N LYS A 60 -9.48 3.37 -2.25
CA LYS A 60 -10.93 3.26 -2.40
C LYS A 60 -11.36 3.51 -3.85
N ILE A 61 -10.85 4.58 -4.47
CA ILE A 61 -11.11 4.90 -5.88
C ILE A 61 -10.64 3.76 -6.79
N TYR A 62 -9.47 3.18 -6.53
CA TYR A 62 -8.93 2.06 -7.29
C TYR A 62 -9.87 0.85 -7.32
N PHE A 63 -10.48 0.50 -6.18
CA PHE A 63 -11.46 -0.59 -6.11
C PHE A 63 -12.84 -0.22 -6.68
N GLN A 64 -13.25 1.05 -6.60
CA GLN A 64 -14.49 1.50 -7.23
C GLN A 64 -14.46 1.36 -8.76
N PHE A 65 -13.30 1.52 -9.37
CA PHE A 65 -13.18 1.36 -10.82
C PHE A 65 -13.42 -0.06 -11.32
N GLU A 66 -13.27 -1.09 -10.48
CA GLU A 66 -13.59 -2.49 -10.86
C GLU A 66 -15.06 -2.69 -11.25
N GLU A 67 -15.95 -1.81 -10.81
CA GLU A 67 -17.38 -1.86 -11.13
C GLU A 67 -17.72 -1.13 -12.44
N THR A 68 -16.72 -0.64 -13.18
CA THR A 68 -16.90 0.14 -14.42
C THR A 68 -16.40 -0.60 -15.66
N THR A 69 -16.98 -0.29 -16.83
CA THR A 69 -16.65 -0.96 -18.11
C THR A 69 -15.21 -0.71 -18.59
N ASN A 70 -14.55 0.35 -18.10
CA ASN A 70 -13.16 0.72 -18.43
C ASN A 70 -12.23 0.62 -17.22
N ALA A 71 -12.54 -0.25 -16.26
CA ALA A 71 -11.80 -0.45 -15.01
C ALA A 71 -10.28 -0.51 -15.22
N ASP A 72 -9.86 -1.32 -16.20
CA ASP A 72 -8.46 -1.64 -16.44
C ASP A 72 -7.63 -0.40 -16.82
N GLU A 73 -8.14 0.48 -17.69
CA GLU A 73 -7.38 1.66 -18.12
C GLU A 73 -7.17 2.66 -16.97
N GLN A 74 -8.19 2.87 -16.14
CA GLN A 74 -8.14 3.79 -15.01
C GLN A 74 -7.22 3.26 -13.91
N GLN A 75 -7.34 1.99 -13.57
CA GLN A 75 -6.45 1.32 -12.61
C GLN A 75 -5.00 1.32 -13.11
N ILE A 76 -4.75 0.98 -14.38
CA ILE A 76 -3.41 1.03 -14.97
C ILE A 76 -2.84 2.45 -14.93
N SER A 77 -3.64 3.47 -15.19
CA SER A 77 -3.21 4.87 -15.13
C SER A 77 -2.75 5.26 -13.72
N MET A 78 -3.53 4.91 -12.69
CA MET A 78 -3.17 5.15 -11.29
C MET A 78 -1.88 4.42 -10.91
N LEU A 79 -1.75 3.14 -11.26
CA LEU A 79 -0.54 2.34 -11.01
C LEU A 79 0.70 2.96 -11.70
N LYS A 80 0.57 3.37 -12.96
CA LYS A 80 1.67 4.04 -13.70
C LYS A 80 2.07 5.38 -13.07
N ARG A 81 1.10 6.16 -12.60
CA ARG A 81 1.38 7.41 -11.87
C ARG A 81 2.19 7.10 -10.62
N GLN A 82 1.72 6.18 -9.79
CA GLN A 82 2.40 5.86 -8.54
C GLN A 82 3.78 5.25 -8.76
N ARG A 83 3.93 4.38 -9.77
CA ARG A 83 5.23 3.82 -10.17
C ARG A 83 6.25 4.91 -10.47
N ARG A 84 5.86 5.99 -11.15
CA ARG A 84 6.76 7.12 -11.45
C ARG A 84 7.16 7.87 -10.17
N LEU A 85 6.19 8.15 -9.29
CA LEU A 85 6.47 8.82 -8.01
C LEU A 85 7.40 8.00 -7.12
N LEU A 86 7.20 6.67 -7.07
CA LEU A 86 8.05 5.76 -6.30
C LEU A 86 9.48 5.73 -6.87
N LEU A 87 9.63 5.72 -8.20
CA LEU A 87 10.95 5.78 -8.84
C LEU A 87 11.67 7.09 -8.53
N ASP A 88 10.96 8.22 -8.55
CA ASP A 88 11.52 9.52 -8.18
C ASP A 88 11.99 9.56 -6.72
N ASP A 89 11.25 8.93 -5.81
CA ASP A 89 11.64 8.79 -4.40
C ASP A 89 12.89 7.91 -4.23
N ILE A 90 12.98 6.79 -4.97
CA ILE A 90 14.18 5.94 -5.01
C ILE A 90 15.38 6.75 -5.48
N HIS A 91 15.26 7.52 -6.58
CA HIS A 91 16.35 8.36 -7.08
C HIS A 91 16.76 9.46 -6.09
N LYS A 92 15.83 9.99 -5.29
CA LYS A 92 16.17 10.95 -4.21
C LYS A 92 16.93 10.26 -3.08
N LYS A 93 16.44 9.11 -2.61
CA LYS A 93 17.08 8.32 -1.55
C LYS A 93 18.48 7.85 -1.94
N GLN A 94 18.68 7.43 -3.19
CA GLN A 94 20.00 7.06 -3.70
C GLN A 94 21.00 8.21 -3.60
N ARG A 95 20.62 9.42 -4.04
CA ARG A 95 21.51 10.60 -3.94
C ARG A 95 21.89 10.95 -2.50
N ILE A 96 20.96 10.77 -1.56
CA ILE A 96 21.24 10.96 -0.13
C ILE A 96 22.22 9.89 0.35
N LEU A 97 22.01 8.63 -0.04
CA LEU A 97 22.91 7.53 0.30
C LEU A 97 24.33 7.78 -0.23
N ASP A 98 24.47 8.17 -1.48
CA ASP A 98 25.77 8.50 -2.09
C ASP A 98 26.49 9.63 -1.33
N SER A 99 25.73 10.62 -0.83
CA SER A 99 26.28 11.71 -0.01
C SER A 99 26.76 11.23 1.36
N LEU A 100 26.03 10.30 1.98
CA LEU A 100 26.44 9.68 3.25
C LEU A 100 27.68 8.82 3.07
N ASP A 101 27.77 8.05 1.98
CA ASP A 101 28.92 7.22 1.66
C ASP A 101 30.19 8.07 1.48
N TYR A 102 30.06 9.21 0.79
CA TYR A 102 31.14 10.18 0.68
C TYR A 102 31.60 10.70 2.05
N MET A 103 30.66 11.11 2.93
CA MET A 103 31.00 11.57 4.28
C MET A 103 31.69 10.50 5.12
N ILE A 104 31.30 9.23 4.97
CA ILE A 104 31.94 8.10 5.66
C ILE A 104 33.37 7.92 5.18
N LEU A 105 33.62 7.98 3.87
CA LEU A 105 34.95 7.88 3.29
C LEU A 105 35.88 8.99 3.80
N GLU A 106 35.41 10.24 3.78
CA GLU A 106 36.14 11.39 4.30
C GLU A 106 36.57 11.20 5.76
N LYS A 107 35.67 10.68 6.61
CA LYS A 107 35.99 10.44 8.02
C LYS A 107 37.01 9.32 8.23
N ARG A 108 37.02 8.30 7.37
CA ARG A 108 38.02 7.21 7.45
C ARG A 108 39.41 7.70 7.07
N ASN A 109 39.52 8.50 6.01
CA ASN A 109 40.81 9.03 5.56
C ASN A 109 41.46 9.96 6.58
N VAL A 110 40.68 10.70 7.38
CA VAL A 110 41.20 11.58 8.43
C VAL A 110 41.81 10.81 9.62
N ILE A 111 41.43 9.54 9.84
CA ILE A 111 41.95 8.73 10.96
C ILE A 111 43.31 8.09 10.61
N GLU A 112 43.65 7.98 9.33
CA GLU A 112 44.88 7.36 8.84
C GLU A 112 46.04 8.36 8.60
N THR A 113 45.84 9.65 8.89
CA THR A 113 46.85 10.73 8.84
C THR A 113 47.12 11.31 10.22
#